data_AF-I4EP01-F1
#
_entry.id   AF-I4EP01-F1
#
_cell.length_a   1.000
_cell.length_b   1.000
_cell.length_c   1.000
_cell.angle_alpha   90.00
_cell.angle_beta   90.00
_cell.angle_gamma   90.00
#
_symmetry.space_group_name_H-M   'P 1'
#
loop_
_entity.id
_entity.type
_entity.pdbx_description
1 polymer ?
#
loop_
_entity_poly.entity_id
_entity_poly.type
_entity_poly.pdbx_seq_one_letter_code
_entity_poly.pdbx_strand_id
1 'polypeptide(L)'
;GDNLKDRFDGASRVSVSNRPSENLPPRPAANPNTPSINSLLAGGRSPGPRRNRYNFQLKPCNQDHKTPGSRDLVYLDASPGFCEKNPRLGIQGTHGRQCNDTSIGV
;
A
#
# COMPACT_ATOMS: atom_id res chain seq x y z
N GLY A 1 -10.98 -16.56 -10.75
CA GLY A 1 -11.45 -15.89 -9.52
C GLY A 1 -10.84 -16.55 -8.30
N ASP A 2 -10.91 -17.88 -8.27
CA ASP A 2 -10.64 -18.70 -7.10
C ASP A 2 -9.27 -18.49 -6.46
N ASN A 3 -8.20 -18.37 -7.26
CA ASN A 3 -6.86 -18.13 -6.71
C ASN A 3 -6.74 -16.81 -5.92
N LEU A 4 -7.54 -15.80 -6.26
CA LEU A 4 -7.57 -14.52 -5.52
C LEU A 4 -8.50 -14.60 -4.32
N LYS A 5 -9.53 -15.46 -4.37
CA LYS A 5 -10.40 -15.71 -3.22
C LYS A 5 -9.62 -16.35 -2.07
N ASP A 6 -8.80 -17.35 -2.35
CA ASP A 6 -7.97 -18.00 -1.32
C ASP A 6 -7.02 -17.00 -0.66
N ARG A 7 -6.46 -16.06 -1.45
CA ARG A 7 -5.58 -15.01 -0.93
C ARG A 7 -6.31 -13.91 -0.19
N PHE A 8 -7.58 -13.66 -0.53
CA PHE A 8 -8.43 -12.74 0.21
C PHE A 8 -8.76 -13.32 1.58
N ASP A 9 -9.14 -14.60 1.64
CA ASP A 9 -9.44 -15.31 2.88
C ASP A 9 -8.18 -15.46 3.78
N GLY A 10 -6.97 -15.46 3.17
CA GLY A 10 -5.67 -15.45 3.86
C GLY A 10 -4.98 -14.09 4.02
N ALA A 11 -5.65 -12.97 3.72
CA ALA A 11 -5.01 -11.65 3.71
C ALA A 11 -4.52 -11.21 5.10
N SER A 12 -3.35 -10.58 5.16
CA SER A 12 -2.75 -10.15 6.43
C SER A 12 -2.85 -8.64 6.68
N ARG A 13 -3.08 -8.26 7.95
CA ARG A 13 -3.09 -6.87 8.38
C ARG A 13 -1.68 -6.31 8.46
N VAL A 14 -1.46 -5.16 7.86
CA VAL A 14 -0.18 -4.45 7.88
C VAL A 14 -0.36 -3.02 8.39
N SER A 15 0.70 -2.49 8.98
CA SER A 15 0.78 -1.09 9.39
C SER A 15 1.79 -0.35 8.50
N VAL A 16 1.55 0.93 8.29
CA VAL A 16 2.43 1.80 7.50
C VAL A 16 3.48 2.43 8.40
N SER A 17 4.75 2.10 8.19
CA SER A 17 5.86 2.81 8.82
C SER A 17 6.38 3.87 7.86
N ASN A 18 5.99 5.12 8.10
CA ASN A 18 6.47 6.27 7.35
C ASN A 18 7.87 6.66 7.88
N ARG A 19 8.88 5.80 7.66
CA ARG A 19 10.27 6.20 7.87
C ARG A 19 10.64 7.13 6.72
N PRO A 20 10.93 8.43 6.96
CA PRO A 20 11.59 9.21 5.94
C PRO A 20 12.87 8.46 5.56
N SER A 21 13.15 8.38 4.27
CA SER A 21 14.38 7.82 3.75
C SER A 21 15.53 8.72 4.21
N GLU A 22 16.02 8.50 5.42
CA GLU A 22 17.23 9.09 6.04
C GLU A 22 18.52 8.55 5.37
N ASN A 23 18.44 8.16 4.09
CA ASN A 23 19.59 7.71 3.30
C ASN A 23 19.97 8.73 2.22
N LEU A 24 19.57 9.99 2.37
CA LEU A 24 20.21 11.06 1.61
C LEU A 24 21.52 11.41 2.33
N PRO A 25 22.69 11.21 1.69
CA PRO A 25 23.95 11.66 2.28
C PRO A 25 23.86 13.18 2.54
N PRO A 26 24.49 13.68 3.61
CA PRO A 26 24.53 15.12 3.88
C PRO A 26 25.01 15.85 2.63
N ARG A 27 24.16 16.70 2.05
CA ARG A 27 24.57 17.58 0.97
C ARG A 27 25.70 18.46 1.54
N PRO A 28 26.94 18.41 1.01
CA PRO A 28 27.98 19.30 1.48
C PRO A 28 27.49 20.73 1.29
N ALA A 29 27.64 21.55 2.33
CA ALA A 29 27.26 22.96 2.31
C ALA A 29 27.85 23.61 1.05
N ALA A 30 26.98 24.13 0.18
CA ALA A 30 27.41 24.82 -1.03
C ALA A 30 28.22 26.05 -0.60
N ASN A 31 29.53 26.00 -0.81
CA ASN A 31 30.42 27.12 -0.57
C ASN A 31 30.12 28.18 -1.66
N PRO A 32 29.81 29.45 -1.34
CA PRO A 32 29.33 30.42 -2.32
C PRO A 32 30.34 30.87 -3.41
N ASN A 33 31.58 30.37 -3.40
CA ASN A 33 32.70 30.96 -4.14
C ASN A 33 33.33 30.07 -5.23
N THR A 34 32.56 29.20 -5.90
CA THR A 34 33.05 28.50 -7.11
C THR A 34 32.35 28.99 -8.37
N PRO A 35 33.06 29.59 -9.34
CA PRO A 35 32.47 30.02 -10.59
C PRO A 35 32.09 28.80 -11.44
N SER A 36 30.80 28.66 -11.74
CA SER A 36 30.27 27.65 -12.65
C SER A 36 30.64 28.03 -14.09
N ILE A 37 31.60 27.30 -14.69
CA ILE A 37 31.86 27.35 -16.12
C ILE A 37 30.72 26.62 -16.82
N ASN A 38 29.98 27.34 -17.67
CA ASN A 38 28.87 26.82 -18.48
C ASN A 38 29.31 25.61 -19.32
N SER A 39 28.53 24.53 -19.27
CA SER A 39 28.61 23.46 -20.27
C SER A 39 27.22 23.24 -20.89
N LEU A 40 26.95 24.07 -21.89
CA LEU A 40 25.98 23.80 -22.96
C LEU A 40 26.53 22.60 -23.76
N LEU A 41 26.05 21.36 -23.57
CA LEU A 41 26.09 20.33 -24.65
C LEU A 41 25.41 18.94 -24.45
N ALA A 42 24.55 18.67 -23.47
CA ALA A 42 23.97 17.32 -23.38
C ALA A 42 22.43 17.31 -23.38
N GLY A 43 21.86 17.19 -24.58
CA GLY A 43 20.51 16.70 -24.77
C GLY A 43 20.37 15.30 -24.16
N GLY A 44 19.78 15.23 -22.99
CA GLY A 44 19.47 13.98 -22.31
C GLY A 44 18.46 14.26 -21.21
N ARG A 45 17.18 14.03 -21.49
CA ARG A 45 16.14 13.93 -20.46
C ARG A 45 16.49 12.71 -19.60
N SER A 46 17.34 12.89 -18.59
CA SER A 46 17.54 11.90 -17.54
C SER A 46 16.17 11.67 -16.90
N PRO A 47 15.61 10.44 -16.91
CA PRO A 47 14.44 10.15 -16.11
C PRO A 47 14.91 10.29 -14.66
N GLY A 48 14.50 11.38 -14.00
CA GLY A 48 14.69 11.49 -12.55
C GLY A 48 14.21 10.20 -11.88
N PRO A 49 14.85 9.79 -10.77
CA PRO A 49 14.55 8.51 -10.12
C PRO A 49 13.04 8.40 -9.94
N ARG A 50 12.46 7.34 -10.50
CA ARG A 50 11.03 7.05 -10.39
C ARG A 50 10.74 6.92 -8.91
N ARG A 51 10.35 8.03 -8.27
CA ARG A 51 10.00 8.07 -6.86
C ARG A 51 8.84 7.11 -6.71
N ASN A 52 9.13 5.91 -6.20
CA ASN A 52 8.12 4.93 -5.86
C ASN A 52 7.16 5.66 -4.92
N ARG A 53 5.96 5.98 -5.40
CA ARG A 53 4.92 6.68 -4.62
C ARG A 53 4.47 5.90 -3.38
N TYR A 54 4.99 4.69 -3.22
CA TYR A 54 4.72 3.74 -2.15
C TYR A 54 6.03 3.42 -1.40
N ASN A 55 6.80 4.44 -1.03
CA ASN A 55 8.03 4.29 -0.25
C ASN A 55 7.79 4.10 1.25
N PHE A 56 6.55 3.88 1.67
CA PHE A 56 6.24 3.48 3.04
C PHE A 56 6.54 1.99 3.23
N GLN A 57 7.22 1.65 4.33
CA GLN A 57 7.50 0.25 4.64
C GLN A 57 6.29 -0.36 5.34
N LEU A 58 5.69 -1.39 4.75
CA LEU A 58 4.65 -2.17 5.40
C LEU A 58 5.28 -3.07 6.46
N LYS A 59 4.78 -2.98 7.69
CA LYS A 59 5.17 -3.87 8.79
C LYS A 59 4.01 -4.78 9.15
N PRO A 60 4.22 -6.10 9.29
CA PRO A 60 3.20 -6.98 9.84
C PRO A 60 2.73 -6.45 11.20
N CYS A 61 1.41 -6.38 11.40
CA CYS A 61 0.85 -5.88 12.67
C CYS A 61 1.04 -6.87 13.83
N ASN A 62 1.23 -8.16 13.50
CA ASN A 62 1.45 -9.26 14.45
C ASN A 62 2.72 -10.02 14.07
N GLN A 63 3.54 -10.37 15.05
CA GLN A 63 4.81 -11.07 14.84
C GLN A 63 4.64 -12.57 14.57
N ASP A 64 3.50 -13.16 14.96
CA ASP A 64 3.16 -14.57 14.69
C ASP A 64 2.57 -14.79 13.29
N HIS A 65 2.28 -13.71 12.55
CA HIS A 65 1.83 -13.80 11.18
C HIS A 65 3.01 -13.87 10.21
N LYS A 66 2.90 -14.76 9.23
CA LYS A 66 3.86 -14.85 8.13
C LYS A 66 3.98 -13.50 7.42
N THR A 67 5.20 -13.12 7.06
CA THR A 67 5.42 -11.97 6.19
C THR A 67 4.74 -12.22 4.84
N PRO A 68 3.91 -11.28 4.35
CA PRO A 68 3.22 -11.46 3.07
C PRO A 68 4.23 -11.51 1.92
N GLY A 69 4.05 -12.46 1.03
CA GLY A 69 4.81 -12.57 -0.22
C GLY A 69 4.36 -11.54 -1.26
N SER A 70 5.09 -11.46 -2.39
CA SER A 70 4.82 -10.51 -3.48
C SER A 70 3.46 -10.70 -4.18
N ARG A 71 2.83 -11.85 -3.94
CA ARG A 71 1.55 -12.26 -4.52
C ARG A 71 0.40 -12.22 -3.52
N ASP A 72 0.67 -11.94 -2.25
CA ASP A 72 -0.33 -11.97 -1.19
C ASP A 72 -1.09 -10.64 -1.11
N LEU A 73 -2.33 -10.72 -0.63
CA LEU A 73 -3.15 -9.54 -0.37
C LEU A 73 -2.95 -9.07 1.08
N VAL A 74 -2.92 -7.76 1.27
CA VAL A 74 -2.76 -7.13 2.57
C VAL A 74 -3.79 -6.02 2.76
N TYR A 75 -4.17 -5.76 4.01
CA TYR A 75 -5.11 -4.70 4.37
C TYR A 75 -4.59 -3.85 5.54
N LEU A 76 -5.04 -2.60 5.60
CA LEU A 76 -4.67 -1.64 6.65
C LEU A 76 -5.72 -1.62 7.77
N ASP A 77 -6.97 -1.42 7.37
CA ASP A 77 -8.10 -1.22 8.26
C ASP A 77 -9.10 -2.37 8.17
N ALA A 78 -9.79 -2.64 9.29
CA ALA A 78 -10.78 -3.70 9.35
C ALA A 78 -11.98 -3.39 8.44
N SER A 79 -12.60 -4.45 7.92
CA SER A 79 -13.81 -4.36 7.11
C SER A 79 -14.97 -3.77 7.92
N PRO A 80 -15.80 -2.88 7.35
CA PRO A 80 -17.01 -2.41 8.00
C PRO A 80 -18.06 -3.53 8.11
N GLY A 81 -19.10 -3.30 8.92
CA GLY A 81 -20.26 -4.19 8.96
C GLY A 81 -21.10 -4.06 7.69
N PHE A 82 -21.41 -5.19 7.04
CA PHE A 82 -22.17 -5.24 5.79
C PHE A 82 -23.63 -5.71 5.94
N CYS A 83 -24.05 -6.10 7.15
CA CYS A 83 -25.42 -6.61 7.39
C CYS A 83 -26.48 -5.52 7.19
N GLU A 84 -26.26 -4.35 7.80
CA GLU A 84 -27.20 -3.23 7.74
C GLU A 84 -26.87 -2.24 6.63
N LYS A 85 -27.90 -1.55 6.12
CA LYS A 85 -27.72 -0.52 5.10
C LYS A 85 -27.00 0.69 5.68
N ASN A 86 -25.88 1.08 5.07
CA ASN A 86 -25.15 2.29 5.39
C ASN A 86 -24.82 3.09 4.12
N PRO A 87 -25.67 4.07 3.75
CA PRO A 87 -25.49 4.88 2.54
C PRO A 87 -24.19 5.70 2.53
N ARG A 88 -23.65 6.05 3.70
CA ARG A 88 -22.42 6.87 3.81
C ARG A 88 -21.19 6.10 3.33
N LEU A 89 -21.20 4.78 3.46
CA LEU A 89 -20.13 3.89 3.02
C LEU A 89 -20.51 3.12 1.74
N GLY A 90 -21.66 3.42 1.13
CA GLY A 90 -22.16 2.71 -0.04
C GLY A 90 -22.61 1.26 0.23
N ILE A 91 -22.85 0.90 1.49
CA ILE A 91 -23.24 -0.45 1.89
C ILE A 91 -24.76 -0.57 1.80
N GLN A 92 -25.26 -1.55 1.03
CA GLN A 92 -26.69 -1.75 0.80
C GLN A 92 -27.39 -2.59 1.89
N GLY A 93 -26.62 -3.36 2.68
CA GLY A 93 -27.14 -4.34 3.63
C GLY A 93 -27.39 -5.71 2.99
N THR A 94 -27.82 -6.69 3.79
CA THR A 94 -28.09 -8.07 3.34
C THR A 94 -29.58 -8.44 3.28
N HIS A 95 -30.47 -7.56 3.71
CA HIS A 95 -31.91 -7.78 3.68
C HIS A 95 -32.44 -8.04 2.25
N GLY A 96 -33.26 -9.08 2.10
CA GLY A 96 -33.88 -9.45 0.81
C GLY A 96 -32.96 -10.17 -0.17
N ARG A 97 -31.71 -10.50 0.22
CA ARG A 97 -30.83 -11.36 -0.57
C ARG A 97 -31.28 -12.82 -0.46
N GLN A 98 -31.17 -13.56 -1.56
CA GLN A 98 -31.40 -15.01 -1.55
C GLN A 98 -30.31 -15.71 -0.72
N CYS A 99 -30.73 -16.60 0.18
CA CYS A 99 -29.86 -17.49 0.95
C CYS A 99 -29.89 -18.91 0.36
N ASN A 100 -28.85 -19.70 0.65
CA ASN A 100 -28.84 -21.13 0.37
C ASN A 100 -28.89 -21.90 1.70
N ASP A 101 -30.06 -22.43 2.05
CA ASP A 101 -30.34 -23.05 3.35
C ASP A 101 -29.55 -24.36 3.60
N THR A 102 -28.96 -24.94 2.55
CA THR A 102 -28.11 -26.13 2.68
C THR A 102 -26.66 -25.80 3.07
N SER A 103 -26.29 -24.52 3.03
CA SER A 103 -24.94 -24.06 3.38
C SER A 103 -24.80 -23.88 4.88
N ILE A 104 -23.64 -24.23 5.43
CA ILE A 104 -23.28 -24.00 6.85
C ILE A 104 -23.04 -22.50 7.13
N GLY A 105 -22.98 -21.67 6.09
CA GLY A 105 -22.78 -20.23 6.19
C GLY A 105 -23.98 -19.48 6.79
N VAL A 106 -23.69 -18.27 7.27
CA VAL A 106 -24.65 -17.28 7.78
C VAL A 106 -25.61 -16.76 6.71
#